data_AF-A0A2M7N831-F1
#
_entry.id   AF-A0A2M7N831-F1
#
_cell.length_a   1.000
_cell.length_b   1.000
_cell.length_c   1.000
_cell.angle_alpha   90.00
_cell.angle_beta   90.00
_cell.angle_gamma   90.00
#
_symmetry.space_group_name_H-M   'P 1'
#
loop_
_entity.id
_entity.type
_entity.pdbx_description
1 polymer ?
#
loop_
_entity_poly.entity_id
_entity_poly.type
_entity_poly.pdbx_seq_one_letter_code
_entity_poly.pdbx_strand_id
1 'polypeptide(L)' 'MNYQAKLLVPFGVLGIRSEGVTLCGIDFLPPGTLTQRASDAFGGQVCAQLLRY' A
#
# COMPACT_ATOMS: atom_id res chain seq x y z
N MET A 1 -5.80 13.49 -1.08
CA MET A 1 -5.78 12.06 -1.45
C MET A 1 -4.34 11.61 -1.52
N ASN A 2 -3.78 11.11 -0.43
CA ASN A 2 -2.37 10.75 -0.34
C ASN A 2 -2.27 9.26 0.00
N TYR A 3 -1.47 8.51 -0.76
CA TYR A 3 -1.23 7.09 -0.46
C TYR A 3 -0.17 7.01 0.63
N GLN A 4 -0.41 6.17 1.64
CA GLN A 4 0.54 5.94 2.71
C GLN A 4 1.64 4.98 2.29
N ALA A 5 1.30 4.02 1.43
CA ALA A 5 2.24 3.11 0.80
C ALA A 5 1.79 2.79 -0.63
N LYS A 6 2.75 2.44 -1.49
CA LYS A 6 2.50 1.85 -2.81
C LYS A 6 3.37 0.60 -2.93
N LEU A 7 2.71 -0.55 -2.89
CA LEU A 7 3.34 -1.86 -2.83
C LEU A 7 3.38 -2.48 -4.23
N LEU A 8 4.57 -2.93 -4.66
CA LEU A 8 4.69 -3.74 -5.86
C LEU A 8 4.31 -5.19 -5.54
N VAL A 9 3.40 -5.74 -6.32
CA VAL A 9 2.92 -7.13 -6.22
C VAL A 9 3.02 -7.79 -7.61
N PRO A 10 2.98 -9.14 -7.70
CA PRO A 10 3.23 -9.84 -8.97
C PRO A 10 2.34 -9.43 -10.15
N PHE A 11 1.14 -8.91 -9.86
CA PHE A 11 0.14 -8.53 -10.85
C PHE A 11 -0.02 -7.00 -11.03
N GLY A 12 0.78 -6.17 -10.35
CA GLY A 12 0.65 -4.71 -10.46
C GLY A 12 1.17 -3.93 -9.24
N VAL A 13 0.65 -2.72 -9.04
CA VAL A 13 1.00 -1.89 -7.88
C VAL A 13 -0.26 -1.64 -7.06
N LEU A 14 -0.20 -1.83 -5.75
CA LEU A 14 -1.29 -1.57 -4.82
C LEU A 14 -1.02 -0.25 -4.08
N GLY A 15 -1.92 0.72 -4.23
CA GLY A 15 -1.96 1.92 -3.42
C GLY A 15 -2.71 1.66 -2.11
N ILE A 16 -2.04 1.83 -0.98
CA ILE A 16 -2.62 1.63 0.34
C ILE A 16 -3.01 2.98 0.93
N ARG A 17 -4.27 3.11 1.32
CA ARG A 17 -4.82 4.27 2.04
C ARG A 17 -5.13 3.88 3.47
N SER A 18 -4.40 4.47 4.41
CA SER A 18 -4.64 4.30 5.84
C SER A 18 -4.78 5.65 6.53
N GLU A 19 -5.66 5.73 7.52
CA GLU A 19 -5.82 6.89 8.39
C GLU A 19 -5.61 6.42 9.84
N GLY A 20 -4.51 6.89 10.44
CA GLY A 20 -4.06 6.41 11.74
C GLY A 20 -3.80 4.90 11.72
N VAL A 21 -4.62 4.15 12.45
CA VAL A 21 -4.55 2.68 12.58
C VAL A 21 -5.64 1.94 11.81
N THR A 22 -6.32 2.63 10.89
CA THR A 22 -7.41 2.05 10.10
C THR A 22 -7.03 2.00 8.63
N LEU A 23 -7.22 0.84 8.01
CA LEU A 23 -7.11 0.69 6.57
C LEU A 23 -8.39 1.23 5.92
N CYS A 24 -8.28 2.36 5.24
CA CYS A 24 -9.41 3.03 4.60
C CYS A 24 -9.67 2.52 3.18
N GLY A 25 -8.66 1.95 2.52
CA GLY A 25 -8.82 1.37 1.19
C GLY A 25 -7.53 0.86 0.57
N ILE A 26 -7.70 0.02 -0.45
CA ILE A 26 -6.62 -0.47 -1.32
C ILE A 26 -7.08 -0.21 -2.76
N ASP A 27 -6.26 0.52 -3.52
CA ASP A 27 -6.52 0.81 -4.93
C ASP A 27 -5.49 0.09 -5.81
N PHE A 28 -5.94 -0.45 -6.94
CA PHE A 28 -5.04 -0.95 -7.96
C PHE A 28 -4.51 0.21 -8.80
N LEU A 29 -3.21 0.41 -8.77
CA LEU A 29 -2.51 1.44 -9.52
C LEU A 29 -1.97 0.86 -10.83
N PRO A 30 -1.91 1.69 -11.90
CA PRO A 30 -1.45 1.24 -13.19
C PRO A 30 0.01 0.73 -13.13
N PRO A 31 0.37 -0.23 -13.99
CA PRO A 31 1.74 -0.72 -14.09
C PRO A 31 2.70 0.42 -14.42
N GLY A 32 3.87 0.43 -13.77
CA GLY A 32 4.84 1.53 -13.87
C GLY A 32 4.67 2.64 -12.83
N THR A 33 3.67 2.54 -11.95
CA THR A 33 3.58 3.44 -10.79
C THR A 33 4.79 3.24 -9.86
N LEU A 34 5.44 4.34 -9.49
CA LEU A 34 6.55 4.30 -8.54
C LEU A 34 6.10 3.74 -7.19
N THR A 35 6.87 2.79 -6.67
CA THR A 35 6.67 2.25 -5.33
C THR A 35 6.93 3.32 -4.28
N GLN A 36 6.22 3.21 -3.18
CA GLN A 36 6.32 4.14 -2.07
C GLN A 36 6.33 3.31 -0.80
N ARG A 37 7.43 3.41 -0.05
CA ARG A 37 7.52 2.76 1.26
C ARG A 37 6.45 3.35 2.18
N ALA A 38 5.90 2.51 3.05
CA ALA A 38 4.93 2.95 4.04
C ALA A 38 5.47 4.12 4.86
N SER A 39 4.67 5.16 4.99
CA SER A 39 5.02 6.38 5.72
C SER A 39 4.84 6.20 7.24
N ASP A 40 4.09 5.18 7.65
CA ASP A 40 3.75 4.85 9.02
C ASP A 40 3.96 3.35 9.35
N ALA A 41 4.07 3.04 10.64
CA ALA A 41 4.25 1.67 11.12
C ALA A 41 3.07 0.77 10.75
N PHE A 42 1.84 1.32 10.77
CA PHE A 42 0.63 0.60 10.40
C PHE A 42 0.61 0.22 8.91
N GLY A 43 0.89 1.16 8.00
CA GLY A 43 1.03 0.86 6.58
C GLY A 43 2.12 -0.17 6.31
N GLY A 44 3.20 -0.18 7.12
CA GLY A 44 4.23 -1.21 7.06
C GLY A 44 3.70 -2.61 7.40
N GLN A 45 2.88 -2.72 8.46
CA GLN A 45 2.24 -3.97 8.85
C GLN A 45 1.25 -4.46 7.79
N VAL A 46 0.43 -3.56 7.22
CA VAL A 46 -0.50 -3.89 6.14
C VAL A 46 0.26 -4.38 4.90
N CYS A 47 1.33 -3.69 4.49
CA CYS A 47 2.18 -4.14 3.37
C CYS A 47 2.72 -5.55 3.63
N ALA A 48 3.21 -5.82 4.84
CA ALA A 48 3.76 -7.12 5.19
C ALA A 48 2.71 -8.23 5.19
N GLN A 49 1.48 -7.94 5.64
CA GLN A 49 0.36 -8.89 5.56
C GLN A 49 -0.02 -9.18 4.11
N LEU A 50 -0.12 -8.14 3.26
CA LEU A 50 -0.46 -8.28 1.83
C LEU A 50 0.61 -9.05 1.04
N LEU A 51 1.89 -8.95 1.41
CA LEU A 51 2.97 -9.72 0.78
C LEU A 51 2.99 -11.20 1.19
N ARG A 52 2.32 -11.58 2.29
CA ARG A 52 2.31 -12.95 2.81
C ARG A 52 1.06 -13.74 2.42
N TYR A 53 0.08 -13.08 1.81
CA TYR A 53 -1.16 -13.68 1.31
C TYR A 53 -0.94 -14.25 -0.08
#